data_AF-A0A1M7D2E8-F1
#
_entry.id   AF-A0A1M7D2E8-F1
#
_cell.length_a   1.000
_cell.length_b   1.000
_cell.length_c   1.000
_cell.angle_alpha   90.00
_cell.angle_beta   90.00
_cell.angle_gamma   90.00
#
_symmetry.space_group_name_H-M   'P 1'
#
loop_
_entity.id
_entity.type
_entity.pdbx_description
1 polymer ?
#
loop_
_entity_poly.entity_id
_entity_poly.type
_entity_poly.pdbx_seq_one_letter_code
_entity_poly.pdbx_strand_id
1 'polypeptide(L)'
;MTQIISKENRLNELLNFGFPKEFIENIGKIPEIAYRVEDVEGAYFYLPTILSYTILNGKSILPIYGSGESFWVLIDDNESQKIIKFELECDQIYTDYGDNWELLLMDIMIEYFDDHIDDEIGIEKFQSVANKIGFNKSEALFGLRNLSIDEYNEKPEDMEQWRNEIAKELKILTS
;
A
#
# COMPACT_ATOMS: atom_id res chain seq x y z
N MET A 1 23.08 9.17 -8.68
CA MET A 1 22.63 10.30 -7.84
C MET A 1 21.18 10.01 -7.50
N THR A 2 20.79 10.13 -6.24
CA THR A 2 19.38 9.92 -5.85
C THR A 2 18.52 11.01 -6.47
N GLN A 3 17.39 10.64 -7.07
CA GLN A 3 16.48 11.59 -7.71
C GLN A 3 15.04 11.30 -7.32
N ILE A 4 14.25 12.35 -7.09
CA ILE A 4 12.81 12.25 -6.90
C ILE A 4 12.13 12.54 -8.23
N ILE A 5 11.30 11.62 -8.71
CA ILE A 5 10.53 11.80 -9.95
C ILE A 5 9.55 12.96 -9.78
N SER A 6 9.52 13.88 -10.74
CA SER A 6 8.66 15.07 -10.70
C SER A 6 7.17 14.71 -10.63
N LYS A 7 6.37 15.61 -10.04
CA LYS A 7 4.91 15.49 -9.98
C LYS A 7 4.27 15.32 -11.36
N GLU A 8 4.82 16.01 -12.37
CA GLU A 8 4.34 15.97 -13.75
C GLU A 8 4.48 14.58 -14.38
N ASN A 9 5.57 13.87 -14.07
CA ASN A 9 5.83 12.54 -14.61
C ASN A 9 5.22 11.42 -13.78
N ARG A 10 4.91 11.68 -12.50
CA ARG A 10 4.49 10.66 -11.53
C ARG A 10 3.35 9.78 -12.02
N LEU A 11 2.29 10.40 -12.56
CA LEU A 11 1.11 9.68 -13.01
C LEU A 11 1.45 8.66 -14.10
N ASN A 12 2.25 9.07 -15.08
CA ASN A 12 2.65 8.18 -16.18
C ASN A 12 3.54 7.05 -15.67
N GLU A 13 4.46 7.31 -14.76
CA GLU A 13 5.35 6.28 -14.21
C GLU A 13 4.58 5.23 -13.39
N LEU A 14 3.64 5.65 -12.53
CA LEU A 14 2.81 4.71 -11.76
C LEU A 14 1.91 3.87 -12.66
N LEU A 15 1.34 4.46 -13.72
CA LEU A 15 0.56 3.73 -14.72
C LEU A 15 1.43 2.75 -15.51
N ASN A 16 2.63 3.15 -15.92
CA ASN A 16 3.57 2.28 -16.64
C ASN A 16 4.03 1.10 -15.78
N PHE A 17 4.20 1.32 -14.48
CA PHE A 17 4.49 0.26 -13.51
C PHE A 17 3.32 -0.74 -13.37
N GLY A 18 2.08 -0.28 -13.58
CA GLY A 18 0.89 -1.13 -13.62
C GLY A 18 -0.11 -0.89 -12.49
N PHE A 19 0.04 0.18 -11.69
CA PHE A 19 -0.98 0.54 -10.71
C PHE A 19 -2.34 0.80 -11.37
N PRO A 20 -3.46 0.42 -10.73
CA PRO A 20 -4.79 0.76 -11.22
C PRO A 20 -4.97 2.27 -11.36
N LYS A 21 -5.59 2.68 -12.46
CA LYS A 21 -5.88 4.09 -12.72
C LYS A 21 -6.76 4.67 -11.63
N GLU A 22 -7.75 3.89 -11.18
CA GLU A 22 -8.67 4.21 -10.09
C GLU A 22 -7.90 4.61 -8.83
N PHE A 23 -6.87 3.82 -8.47
CA PHE A 23 -6.02 4.14 -7.33
C PHE A 23 -5.34 5.49 -7.50
N ILE A 24 -4.59 5.67 -8.60
CA ILE A 24 -3.78 6.88 -8.83
C ILE A 24 -4.65 8.15 -8.84
N GLU A 25 -5.84 8.10 -9.44
CA GLU A 25 -6.74 9.25 -9.52
C GLU A 25 -7.41 9.59 -8.18
N ASN A 26 -7.58 8.60 -7.29
CA ASN A 26 -8.28 8.74 -6.01
C ASN A 26 -7.38 8.81 -4.76
N ILE A 27 -6.06 8.59 -4.88
CA ILE A 27 -5.11 8.78 -3.76
C ILE A 27 -5.36 10.15 -3.08
N GLY A 28 -5.45 10.13 -1.74
CA GLY A 28 -5.72 11.33 -0.92
C GLY A 28 -7.15 11.87 -0.99
N LYS A 29 -8.06 11.24 -1.74
CA LYS A 29 -9.43 11.72 -1.98
C LYS A 29 -10.53 10.77 -1.51
N ILE A 30 -10.18 9.62 -0.93
CA ILE A 30 -11.12 8.62 -0.43
C ILE A 30 -11.35 8.87 1.06
N PRO A 31 -12.50 9.45 1.47
CA PRO A 31 -12.72 9.82 2.87
C PRO A 31 -12.62 8.64 3.83
N GLU A 32 -13.02 7.45 3.38
CA GLU A 32 -13.04 6.24 4.20
C GLU A 32 -11.66 5.75 4.63
N ILE A 33 -10.59 6.13 3.91
CA ILE A 33 -9.21 5.76 4.18
C ILE A 33 -8.28 6.98 4.29
N ALA A 34 -8.83 8.17 4.57
CA ALA A 34 -8.10 9.43 4.50
C ALA A 34 -6.87 9.52 5.44
N TYR A 35 -6.87 8.76 6.54
CA TYR A 35 -5.74 8.69 7.47
C TYR A 35 -4.73 7.58 7.13
N ARG A 36 -5.06 6.68 6.19
CA ARG A 36 -4.22 5.57 5.72
C ARG A 36 -3.54 5.88 4.39
N VAL A 37 -4.26 6.57 3.50
CA VAL A 37 -3.81 6.94 2.16
C VAL A 37 -4.03 8.43 1.97
N GLU A 38 -3.05 9.22 2.41
CA GLU A 38 -3.06 10.68 2.24
C GLU A 38 -2.64 11.08 0.83
N ASP A 39 -2.80 12.37 0.55
CA ASP A 39 -2.32 12.97 -0.69
C ASP A 39 -0.78 12.95 -0.79
N VAL A 40 -0.27 12.92 -2.01
CA VAL A 40 1.16 12.77 -2.28
C VAL A 40 1.97 14.04 -2.00
N GLU A 41 1.32 15.18 -1.82
CA GLU A 41 1.97 16.47 -1.58
C GLU A 41 2.91 16.44 -0.36
N GLY A 42 2.51 15.75 0.71
CA GLY A 42 3.35 15.55 1.88
C GLY A 42 4.65 14.80 1.54
N ALA A 43 4.57 13.73 0.74
CA ALA A 43 5.73 12.98 0.30
C ALA A 43 6.72 13.84 -0.49
N TYR A 44 6.22 14.66 -1.43
CA TYR A 44 7.06 15.58 -2.18
C TYR A 44 7.70 16.68 -1.34
N PHE A 45 7.04 17.10 -0.26
CA PHE A 45 7.58 18.08 0.66
C PHE A 45 8.70 17.51 1.54
N TYR A 46 8.51 16.28 2.06
CA TYR A 46 9.44 15.70 3.03
C TYR A 46 10.58 14.88 2.43
N LEU A 47 10.37 14.13 1.35
CA LEU A 47 11.43 13.30 0.73
C LEU A 47 12.76 14.03 0.46
N PRO A 48 12.77 15.31 0.01
CA PRO A 48 14.01 16.04 -0.19
C PRO A 48 14.90 16.16 1.06
N THR A 49 14.32 16.11 2.26
CA THR A 49 15.06 16.29 3.53
C THR A 49 15.85 15.04 3.94
N ILE A 50 15.51 13.88 3.38
CA ILE A 50 16.10 12.59 3.73
C ILE A 50 16.88 11.95 2.57
N LEU A 51 17.20 12.69 1.50
CA LEU A 51 17.92 12.15 0.34
C LEU A 51 19.33 11.61 0.66
N SER A 52 19.88 11.94 1.82
CA SER A 52 21.14 11.38 2.32
C SER A 52 21.02 9.98 2.92
N TYR A 53 19.80 9.45 3.08
CA TYR A 53 19.55 8.15 3.67
C TYR A 53 20.17 7.04 2.83
N THR A 54 20.80 6.09 3.50
CA THR A 54 21.52 4.98 2.87
C THR A 54 20.57 4.16 2.02
N ILE A 55 19.35 3.92 2.50
CA ILE A 55 18.33 3.16 1.76
C ILE A 55 17.92 3.82 0.44
N LEU A 56 18.14 5.13 0.28
CA LEU A 56 17.76 5.92 -0.90
C LEU A 56 18.94 6.17 -1.84
N ASN A 57 20.17 5.89 -1.43
CA ASN A 57 21.36 6.27 -2.19
C ASN A 57 21.40 5.65 -3.59
N GLY A 58 21.52 6.51 -4.61
CA GLY A 58 21.68 6.11 -6.00
C GLY A 58 20.39 5.72 -6.71
N LYS A 59 19.24 5.82 -6.05
CA LYS A 59 17.94 5.38 -6.54
C LYS A 59 17.10 6.50 -7.15
N SER A 60 16.21 6.14 -8.06
CA SER A 60 15.08 6.99 -8.44
C SER A 60 13.90 6.69 -7.52
N ILE A 61 13.28 7.74 -6.99
CA ILE A 61 12.20 7.65 -6.01
C ILE A 61 10.96 8.26 -6.61
N LEU A 62 9.93 7.45 -6.77
CA LEU A 62 8.62 7.87 -7.23
C LEU A 62 7.63 7.77 -6.06
N PRO A 63 7.16 8.90 -5.52
CA PRO A 63 6.20 8.88 -4.42
C PRO A 63 4.87 8.24 -4.83
N ILE A 64 4.36 7.28 -4.06
CA ILE A 64 3.02 6.71 -4.25
C ILE A 64 2.04 7.48 -3.36
N TYR A 65 2.17 7.39 -2.04
CA TYR A 65 1.36 8.18 -1.09
C TYR A 65 2.08 8.31 0.25
N GLY A 66 1.55 9.12 1.16
CA GLY A 66 2.00 9.22 2.54
C GLY A 66 0.89 8.90 3.55
N SER A 67 1.27 8.69 4.80
CA SER A 67 0.37 8.67 5.96
C SER A 67 1.17 9.12 7.17
N GLY A 68 0.92 10.35 7.65
CA GLY A 68 1.73 10.99 8.68
C GLY A 68 3.22 10.99 8.34
N GLU A 69 4.00 10.20 9.08
CA GLU A 69 5.46 10.07 8.94
C GLU A 69 5.90 8.85 8.11
N SER A 70 4.94 8.06 7.60
CA SER A 70 5.17 6.93 6.70
C SER A 70 5.00 7.30 5.23
N PHE A 71 5.84 6.73 4.38
CA PHE A 71 5.83 6.96 2.93
C PHE A 71 5.89 5.65 2.17
N TRP A 72 5.02 5.54 1.17
CA TRP A 72 5.04 4.47 0.19
C TRP A 72 5.60 5.03 -1.09
N VAL A 73 6.69 4.45 -1.56
CA VAL A 73 7.40 4.90 -2.76
C VAL A 73 7.70 3.72 -3.66
N LEU A 74 7.69 3.97 -4.96
CA LEU A 74 8.33 3.09 -5.94
C LEU A 74 9.78 3.53 -6.08
N ILE A 75 10.69 2.61 -5.78
CA ILE A 75 12.13 2.78 -5.95
C ILE A 75 12.57 2.05 -7.20
N ASP A 76 13.41 2.71 -7.98
CA ASP A 76 14.11 2.14 -9.13
C ASP A 76 15.62 2.30 -8.93
N ASP A 77 16.35 1.19 -8.91
CA ASP A 77 17.82 1.15 -8.80
C ASP A 77 18.54 0.87 -10.14
N ASN A 78 17.81 0.95 -11.26
CA ASN A 78 18.20 0.58 -12.63
C ASN A 78 18.30 -0.93 -12.90
N GLU A 79 18.13 -1.78 -11.89
CA GLU A 79 18.07 -3.24 -12.05
C GLU A 79 16.66 -3.77 -11.77
N SER A 80 15.99 -3.19 -10.78
CA SER A 80 14.67 -3.60 -10.32
C SER A 80 13.84 -2.40 -9.87
N GLN A 81 12.52 -2.59 -9.88
CA GLN A 81 11.56 -1.65 -9.34
C GLN A 81 10.86 -2.29 -8.13
N LYS A 82 10.80 -1.57 -7.02
CA LYS A 82 10.22 -2.06 -5.77
C LYS A 82 9.35 -1.01 -5.10
N ILE A 83 8.21 -1.44 -4.61
CA ILE A 83 7.32 -0.68 -3.74
C ILE A 83 7.80 -0.90 -2.31
N ILE A 84 8.17 0.18 -1.64
CA ILE A 84 8.61 0.12 -0.25
C ILE A 84 7.82 1.08 0.62
N LYS A 85 7.62 0.69 1.87
CA LYS A 85 7.25 1.56 2.98
C LYS A 85 8.49 1.90 3.79
N PHE A 86 8.68 3.17 4.11
CA PHE A 86 9.65 3.63 5.09
C PHE A 86 9.10 4.80 5.91
N GLU A 87 9.75 5.13 7.02
CA GLU A 87 9.39 6.24 7.90
C GLU A 87 10.44 7.34 7.87
N LEU A 88 10.02 8.60 8.00
CA LEU A 88 10.92 9.77 7.92
C LEU A 88 12.07 9.75 8.91
N GLU A 89 11.87 9.16 10.09
CA GLU A 89 12.87 9.16 11.16
C GLU A 89 13.78 7.92 11.13
N CYS A 90 13.65 7.06 10.12
CA CYS A 90 14.31 5.77 10.10
C CYS A 90 14.90 5.44 8.72
N ASP A 91 16.23 5.26 8.67
CA ASP A 91 16.97 4.83 7.48
C ASP A 91 16.88 3.30 7.29
N GLN A 92 15.66 2.76 7.33
CA GLN A 92 15.36 1.33 7.14
C GLN A 92 14.07 1.11 6.35
N ILE A 93 13.98 -0.04 5.70
CA ILE A 93 12.74 -0.49 5.03
C ILE A 93 11.84 -1.11 6.09
N TYR A 94 10.62 -0.59 6.23
CA TYR A 94 9.61 -1.14 7.12
C TYR A 94 8.84 -2.28 6.46
N THR A 95 8.55 -2.12 5.16
CA THR A 95 7.86 -3.14 4.38
C THR A 95 8.37 -3.09 2.95
N ASP A 96 8.80 -4.24 2.43
CA ASP A 96 9.14 -4.43 1.01
C ASP A 96 7.99 -5.20 0.36
N TYR A 97 7.21 -4.53 -0.49
CA TYR A 97 6.13 -5.16 -1.25
C TYR A 97 6.64 -5.77 -2.57
N GLY A 98 7.94 -5.69 -2.84
CA GLY A 98 8.53 -6.07 -4.11
C GLY A 98 7.94 -5.26 -5.26
N ASP A 99 7.74 -5.89 -6.40
CA ASP A 99 7.07 -5.28 -7.56
C ASP A 99 5.52 -5.44 -7.51
N ASN A 100 4.97 -5.85 -6.37
CA ASN A 100 3.59 -6.30 -6.26
C ASN A 100 2.65 -5.21 -5.72
N TRP A 101 2.09 -4.41 -6.63
CA TRP A 101 1.10 -3.39 -6.24
C TRP A 101 -0.19 -3.99 -5.69
N GLU A 102 -0.59 -5.20 -6.10
CA GLU A 102 -1.79 -5.85 -5.54
C GLU A 102 -1.61 -6.13 -4.05
N LEU A 103 -0.39 -6.46 -3.61
CA LEU A 103 -0.09 -6.67 -2.20
C LEU A 103 -0.24 -5.38 -1.38
N LEU A 104 0.21 -4.24 -1.93
CA LEU A 104 -0.02 -2.94 -1.31
C LEU A 104 -1.51 -2.61 -1.19
N LEU A 105 -2.30 -2.82 -2.25
CA LEU A 105 -3.74 -2.54 -2.21
C LEU A 105 -4.49 -3.49 -1.26
N MET A 106 -4.07 -4.76 -1.20
CA MET A 106 -4.59 -5.71 -0.22
C MET A 106 -4.34 -5.22 1.21
N ASP A 107 -3.15 -4.71 1.49
CA ASP A 107 -2.78 -4.18 2.81
C ASP A 107 -3.66 -3.00 3.22
N ILE A 108 -3.85 -2.03 2.31
CA ILE A 108 -4.76 -0.89 2.51
C ILE A 108 -6.19 -1.37 2.84
N MET A 109 -6.67 -2.40 2.14
CA MET A 109 -8.01 -2.95 2.39
C MET A 109 -8.10 -3.73 3.70
N ILE A 110 -7.05 -4.42 4.12
CA ILE A 110 -6.99 -5.08 5.43
C ILE A 110 -7.03 -4.03 6.54
N GLU A 111 -6.20 -2.98 6.45
CA GLU A 111 -6.21 -1.88 7.43
C GLU A 111 -7.59 -1.21 7.50
N TYR A 112 -8.23 -0.99 6.35
CA TYR A 112 -9.57 -0.43 6.29
C TYR A 112 -10.62 -1.31 6.98
N PHE A 113 -10.53 -2.64 6.80
CA PHE A 113 -11.39 -3.60 7.50
C PHE A 113 -11.16 -3.53 9.02
N ASP A 114 -9.91 -3.55 9.44
CA ASP A 114 -9.51 -3.58 10.85
C ASP A 114 -9.94 -2.31 11.58
N ASP A 115 -9.88 -1.15 10.91
CA ASP A 115 -10.38 0.13 11.43
C ASP A 115 -11.90 0.13 11.72
N HIS A 116 -12.65 -0.81 11.14
CA HIS A 116 -14.10 -0.92 11.26
C HIS A 116 -14.58 -2.27 11.80
N ILE A 117 -13.68 -3.05 12.42
CA ILE A 117 -14.04 -4.36 12.96
C ILE A 117 -15.13 -4.26 14.05
N ASP A 118 -15.04 -3.24 14.90
CA ASP A 118 -16.02 -2.97 15.96
C ASP A 118 -17.35 -2.42 15.42
N ASP A 119 -17.32 -1.79 14.24
CA ASP A 119 -18.49 -1.18 13.58
C ASP A 119 -19.21 -2.15 12.62
N GLU A 120 -18.76 -3.42 12.55
CA GLU A 120 -19.29 -4.46 11.66
C GLU A 120 -19.45 -4.00 10.20
N ILE A 121 -18.34 -3.59 9.56
CA ILE A 121 -18.38 -3.14 8.17
C ILE A 121 -19.00 -4.19 7.23
N GLY A 122 -20.12 -3.83 6.59
CA GLY A 122 -20.76 -4.68 5.60
C GLY A 122 -19.97 -4.77 4.28
N ILE A 123 -20.11 -5.91 3.59
CA ILE A 123 -19.41 -6.20 2.33
C ILE A 123 -19.61 -5.13 1.25
N GLU A 124 -20.81 -4.55 1.13
CA GLU A 124 -21.09 -3.50 0.13
C GLU A 124 -20.24 -2.25 0.35
N LYS A 125 -20.09 -1.82 1.61
CA LYS A 125 -19.26 -0.67 1.97
C LYS A 125 -17.79 -0.98 1.74
N PHE A 126 -17.36 -2.18 2.11
CA PHE A 126 -16.00 -2.66 1.87
C PHE A 126 -15.65 -2.68 0.37
N GLN A 127 -16.50 -3.29 -0.46
CA GLN A 127 -16.32 -3.34 -1.91
C GLN A 127 -16.37 -1.95 -2.56
N SER A 128 -17.22 -1.04 -2.05
CA SER A 128 -17.28 0.34 -2.54
C SER A 128 -15.92 1.04 -2.43
N VAL A 129 -15.23 0.89 -1.29
CA VAL A 129 -13.87 1.44 -1.11
C VAL A 129 -12.86 0.73 -2.00
N ALA A 130 -12.91 -0.60 -2.06
CA ALA A 130 -12.02 -1.37 -2.93
C ALA A 130 -12.12 -0.97 -4.41
N ASN A 131 -13.33 -0.71 -4.90
CA ASN A 131 -13.56 -0.26 -6.27
C ASN A 131 -12.92 1.12 -6.54
N LYS A 132 -12.91 2.03 -5.56
CA LYS A 132 -12.26 3.35 -5.70
C LYS A 132 -10.73 3.24 -5.85
N ILE A 133 -10.13 2.15 -5.35
CA ILE A 133 -8.69 1.88 -5.50
C ILE A 133 -8.39 0.81 -6.57
N GLY A 134 -9.41 0.30 -7.28
CA GLY A 134 -9.23 -0.72 -8.32
C GLY A 134 -8.86 -2.11 -7.80
N PHE A 135 -9.16 -2.44 -6.53
CA PHE A 135 -8.87 -3.75 -5.95
C PHE A 135 -10.02 -4.75 -6.19
N ASN A 136 -9.89 -5.56 -7.24
CA ASN A 136 -10.95 -6.47 -7.71
C ASN A 136 -11.14 -7.76 -6.89
N LYS A 137 -10.27 -8.02 -5.90
CA LYS A 137 -10.31 -9.23 -5.06
C LYS A 137 -11.03 -9.00 -3.72
N SER A 138 -11.74 -7.88 -3.58
CA SER A 138 -12.34 -7.42 -2.32
C SER A 138 -13.39 -8.36 -1.75
N GLU A 139 -14.21 -9.01 -2.59
CA GLU A 139 -15.19 -10.00 -2.11
C GLU A 139 -14.50 -11.18 -1.41
N ALA A 140 -13.48 -11.75 -2.07
CA ALA A 140 -12.71 -12.86 -1.52
C ALA A 140 -11.95 -12.42 -0.26
N LEU A 141 -11.30 -11.24 -0.29
CA LEU A 141 -10.61 -10.69 0.88
C LEU A 141 -11.55 -10.51 2.07
N PHE A 142 -12.76 -9.99 1.83
CA PHE A 142 -13.76 -9.80 2.88
C PHE A 142 -14.11 -11.14 3.54
N GLY A 143 -14.34 -12.20 2.75
CA GLY A 143 -14.61 -13.55 3.28
C GLY A 143 -13.46 -14.12 4.11
N LEU A 144 -12.20 -13.77 3.78
CA LEU A 144 -11.02 -14.22 4.52
C LEU A 144 -10.76 -13.45 5.82
N ARG A 145 -11.31 -12.24 5.95
CA ARG A 145 -11.16 -11.37 7.13
C ARG A 145 -12.38 -11.40 8.05
N ASN A 146 -13.57 -11.50 7.48
CA ASN A 146 -14.84 -11.53 8.20
C ASN A 146 -15.13 -12.93 8.76
N LEU A 147 -14.32 -13.33 9.73
CA LEU A 147 -14.34 -14.64 10.37
C LEU A 147 -15.16 -14.61 11.66
N SER A 148 -15.74 -15.74 12.03
CA SER A 148 -16.24 -15.94 13.38
C SER A 148 -15.10 -15.93 14.41
N ILE A 149 -15.43 -15.73 15.69
CA ILE A 149 -14.43 -15.76 16.78
C ILE A 149 -13.67 -17.08 16.79
N ASP A 150 -14.36 -18.21 16.56
CA ASP A 150 -13.73 -19.53 16.54
C ASP A 150 -12.75 -19.66 15.37
N GLU A 151 -13.14 -19.24 14.16
CA GLU A 151 -12.27 -19.23 12.97
C GLU A 151 -11.08 -18.27 13.11
N TYR A 152 -11.28 -17.12 13.76
CA TYR A 152 -10.22 -16.16 14.05
C TYR A 152 -9.18 -16.75 15.02
N ASN A 153 -9.63 -17.44 16.07
CA ASN A 153 -8.75 -18.08 17.05
C ASN A 153 -7.94 -19.25 16.47
N GLU A 154 -8.35 -19.80 15.31
CA GLU A 154 -7.58 -20.81 14.58
C GLU A 154 -6.48 -20.20 13.68
N LYS A 155 -6.47 -18.88 13.47
CA LYS A 155 -5.46 -18.22 12.64
C LYS A 155 -4.12 -18.09 13.36
N PRO A 156 -3.01 -17.99 12.59
CA PRO A 156 -1.70 -17.76 13.17
C PRO A 156 -1.72 -16.52 14.08
N GLU A 157 -1.10 -16.62 15.27
CA GLU A 157 -0.81 -15.45 16.10
C GLU A 157 0.12 -14.46 15.38
N ASP A 158 0.92 -14.98 14.45
CA ASP A 158 1.77 -14.19 13.56
C ASP A 158 0.94 -13.55 12.44
N MET A 159 0.68 -12.25 12.60
CA MET A 159 -0.06 -11.44 11.63
C MET A 159 0.61 -11.37 10.26
N GLU A 160 1.94 -11.45 10.18
CA GLU A 160 2.65 -11.45 8.89
C GLU A 160 2.43 -12.78 8.17
N GLN A 161 2.48 -13.90 8.91
CA GLN A 161 2.15 -15.21 8.37
C GLN A 161 0.72 -15.25 7.83
N TRP A 162 -0.26 -14.76 8.60
CA TRP A 162 -1.65 -14.76 8.17
C TRP A 162 -1.88 -13.86 6.94
N ARG A 163 -1.25 -12.69 6.89
CA ARG A 163 -1.26 -11.82 5.70
C ARG A 163 -0.72 -12.53 4.46
N ASN A 164 0.36 -13.29 4.59
CA ASN A 164 0.92 -14.08 3.50
C ASN A 164 -0.01 -15.22 3.06
N GLU A 165 -0.71 -15.88 3.98
CA GLU A 165 -1.72 -16.90 3.66
C GLU A 165 -2.87 -16.30 2.85
N ILE A 166 -3.42 -15.15 3.28
CA ILE A 166 -4.45 -14.41 2.55
C ILE A 166 -3.96 -14.05 1.14
N ALA A 167 -2.75 -13.49 1.02
CA ALA A 167 -2.20 -13.10 -0.27
C ALA A 167 -2.06 -14.29 -1.23
N LYS A 168 -1.69 -15.48 -0.73
CA LYS A 168 -1.64 -16.71 -1.52
C LYS A 168 -3.03 -17.18 -1.94
N GLU A 169 -4.01 -17.16 -1.04
CA GLU A 169 -5.39 -17.54 -1.37
C GLU A 169 -6.02 -16.60 -2.41
N LEU A 170 -5.70 -15.31 -2.35
CA LEU A 170 -6.08 -14.31 -3.34
C LEU A 170 -5.28 -14.40 -4.66
N LYS A 171 -4.29 -15.28 -4.73
CA LYS A 171 -3.34 -15.43 -5.86
C LYS A 171 -2.58 -14.15 -6.17
N ILE A 172 -2.30 -13.35 -5.14
CA ILE A 172 -1.43 -12.17 -5.19
C ILE A 172 0.02 -12.60 -5.07
N LEU A 173 0.30 -13.54 -4.15
CA LEU A 173 1.59 -14.21 -4.05
C LEU A 173 1.52 -15.58 -4.71
N THR A 174 2.56 -15.93 -5.48
CA THR A 174 2.71 -17.29 -6.01
C THR A 174 3.40 -18.18 -4.98
N SER A 175 2.98 -19.45 -4.95
CA SER A 175 3.37 -20.46 -3.95
C SER A 175 4.85 -20.81 -3.97
#